data_AF-A0AAW8F792-F1
#
_entry.id   AF-A0AAW8F792-F1
#
_cell.length_a   1.000
_cell.length_b   1.000
_cell.length_c   1.000
_cell.angle_alpha   90.00
_cell.angle_beta   90.00
_cell.angle_gamma   90.00
#
_symmetry.space_group_name_H-M   'P 1'
#
loop_
_entity.id
_entity.type
_entity.pdbx_description
1 polymer ?
#
loop_
_entity_poly.entity_id
_entity_poly.type
_entity_poly.pdbx_seq_one_letter_code
_entity_poly.pdbx_strand_id
1 'polypeptide(L)'
;MKLLQARHLDIPVTYSLGEPWPGELHDLPEQAQIAHFHFYVYGVLGALYEAVGLGHGTEAAPETATWPTPELAAMLRPDAPSFADYQPDEPWRPAATGIPRELFYAHDWVGPDRWDLWLYENYPAHRQAMRDTLAGWVDSVAEFARRRAVPAVLGEGVVG
;
A
#
# COMPACT_ATOMS: atom_id res chain seq x y z
N MET A 1 1.02 -24.36 -3.42
CA MET A 1 -0.36 -24.52 -3.96
C MET A 1 -0.77 -25.98 -4.11
N LYS A 2 -0.05 -26.82 -4.89
CA LYS A 2 -0.40 -28.25 -5.12
C LYS A 2 -0.72 -29.05 -3.84
N LEU A 3 0.07 -28.88 -2.77
CA LEU A 3 -0.18 -29.57 -1.49
C LEU A 3 -1.54 -29.20 -0.88
N LEU A 4 -1.86 -27.90 -0.88
CA LEU A 4 -3.12 -27.39 -0.34
C LEU A 4 -4.31 -27.88 -1.19
N GLN A 5 -4.18 -27.80 -2.52
CA GLN A 5 -5.19 -28.31 -3.45
C GLN A 5 -5.43 -29.81 -3.27
N ALA A 6 -4.38 -30.61 -3.09
CA ALA A 6 -4.52 -32.05 -2.90
C ALA A 6 -5.20 -32.43 -1.56
N ARG A 7 -5.11 -31.58 -0.53
CA ARG A 7 -5.70 -31.84 0.79
C ARG A 7 -7.07 -31.19 0.98
N HIS A 8 -7.38 -30.16 0.21
CA HIS A 8 -8.59 -29.36 0.33
C HIS A 8 -9.19 -29.13 -1.06
N LEU A 9 -9.77 -30.19 -1.63
CA LEU A 9 -10.28 -30.21 -3.01
C LEU A 9 -11.46 -29.25 -3.24
N ASP A 10 -12.15 -28.89 -2.18
CA ASP A 10 -13.34 -28.03 -2.14
C ASP A 10 -13.02 -26.56 -1.82
N ILE A 11 -11.78 -26.24 -1.45
CA ILE A 11 -11.35 -24.89 -1.09
C ILE A 11 -10.44 -24.33 -2.19
N PRO A 12 -10.84 -23.27 -2.91
CA PRO A 12 -9.97 -22.62 -3.87
C PRO A 12 -8.68 -22.09 -3.21
N VAL A 13 -7.54 -22.38 -3.82
CA VAL A 13 -6.23 -21.94 -3.34
C VAL A 13 -5.66 -20.87 -4.28
N THR A 14 -5.17 -19.77 -3.71
CA THR A 14 -4.51 -18.71 -4.46
C THR A 14 -3.29 -18.14 -3.73
N TYR A 15 -2.51 -17.31 -4.42
CA TYR A 15 -1.62 -16.32 -3.83
C TYR A 15 -2.33 -14.96 -3.86
N SER A 16 -2.04 -14.07 -2.90
CA SER A 16 -2.45 -12.67 -3.00
C SER A 16 -1.26 -11.82 -3.40
N LEU A 17 -1.44 -10.92 -4.37
CA LEU A 17 -0.39 -10.04 -4.88
C LEU A 17 -0.80 -8.58 -4.69
N GLY A 18 0.16 -7.76 -4.24
CA GLY A 18 0.07 -6.31 -4.37
C GLY A 18 0.26 -5.90 -5.83
N GLU A 19 -0.44 -4.84 -6.25
CA GLU A 19 -0.37 -4.14 -7.53
C GLU A 19 -0.32 -5.04 -8.80
N PRO A 20 -1.36 -5.07 -9.63
CA PRO A 20 -1.36 -5.88 -10.84
C PRO A 20 -0.54 -5.20 -11.93
N TRP A 21 0.77 -5.44 -11.98
CA TRP A 21 1.64 -4.97 -13.06
C TRP A 21 1.21 -5.60 -14.39
N PRO A 22 0.55 -4.86 -15.31
CA PRO A 22 -0.10 -5.48 -16.47
C PRO A 22 0.86 -6.24 -17.38
N GLY A 23 2.11 -5.79 -17.46
CA GLY A 23 3.18 -6.43 -18.23
C GLY A 23 3.65 -7.78 -17.68
N GLU A 24 3.36 -8.07 -16.41
CA GLU A 24 3.90 -9.25 -15.70
C GLU A 24 2.81 -10.29 -15.39
N LEU A 25 1.52 -9.96 -15.58
CA LEU A 25 0.41 -10.87 -15.28
C LEU A 25 0.50 -12.21 -16.00
N HIS A 26 1.12 -12.24 -17.18
CA HIS A 26 1.31 -13.46 -17.95
C HIS A 26 2.38 -14.40 -17.39
N ASP A 27 3.32 -13.88 -16.60
CA ASP A 27 4.40 -14.65 -15.99
C ASP A 27 3.99 -15.29 -14.65
N LEU A 28 2.78 -14.97 -14.17
CA LEU A 28 2.27 -15.49 -12.91
C LEU A 28 2.02 -17.01 -12.96
N PRO A 29 2.28 -17.73 -11.84
CA PRO A 29 2.09 -19.18 -11.78
C PRO A 29 0.64 -19.59 -12.07
N GLU A 30 0.49 -20.62 -12.90
CA GLU A 30 -0.81 -21.07 -13.43
C GLU A 30 -1.71 -21.75 -12.39
N GLN A 31 -1.17 -22.10 -11.23
CA GLN A 31 -1.87 -22.94 -10.25
C GLN A 31 -2.86 -22.16 -9.37
N ALA A 32 -2.97 -20.85 -9.52
CA ALA A 32 -3.96 -20.04 -8.84
C ALA A 32 -5.37 -20.32 -9.35
N GLN A 33 -6.29 -20.58 -8.41
CA GLN A 33 -7.70 -20.82 -8.70
C GLN A 33 -8.55 -19.55 -8.56
N ILE A 34 -7.95 -18.45 -8.12
CA ILE A 34 -8.56 -17.12 -7.99
C ILE A 34 -7.50 -16.09 -8.38
N ALA A 35 -7.84 -15.12 -9.22
CA ALA A 35 -7.04 -13.94 -9.47
C ALA A 35 -7.21 -12.95 -8.30
N HIS A 36 -6.34 -13.03 -7.28
CA HIS A 36 -6.44 -12.22 -6.06
C HIS A 36 -5.37 -11.13 -6.05
N PHE A 37 -5.80 -9.87 -6.17
CA PHE A 37 -4.93 -8.70 -6.27
C PHE A 37 -5.35 -7.61 -5.29
N HIS A 38 -4.39 -6.82 -4.83
CA HIS A 38 -4.63 -5.60 -4.05
C HIS A 38 -4.28 -4.38 -4.91
N PHE A 39 -5.17 -3.40 -4.98
CA PHE A 39 -4.97 -2.20 -5.79
C PHE A 39 -4.62 -1.02 -4.89
N TYR A 40 -3.34 -0.78 -4.68
CA TYR A 40 -2.87 0.44 -4.02
C TYR A 40 -2.48 1.44 -5.09
N VAL A 41 -3.45 2.23 -5.56
CA VAL A 41 -3.14 3.35 -6.44
C VAL A 41 -2.61 4.47 -5.56
N TYR A 42 -1.28 4.54 -5.39
CA TYR A 42 -0.66 5.47 -4.45
C TYR A 42 -1.02 6.92 -4.74
N GLY A 43 -0.88 7.41 -5.98
CA GLY A 43 -1.39 8.73 -6.39
C GLY A 43 -1.14 9.84 -5.36
N VAL A 44 -2.22 10.35 -4.74
CA VAL A 44 -2.16 11.37 -3.69
C VAL A 44 -1.52 10.87 -2.38
N LEU A 45 -1.69 9.60 -2.00
CA LEU A 45 -0.97 9.01 -0.86
C LEU A 45 0.54 8.97 -1.11
N GLY A 46 0.96 8.62 -2.32
CA GLY A 46 2.39 8.65 -2.69
C GLY A 46 2.96 10.07 -2.54
N ALA A 47 2.21 11.08 -3.00
CA ALA A 47 2.59 12.48 -2.82
C ALA A 47 2.63 12.90 -1.35
N LEU A 48 1.70 12.40 -0.52
CA LEU A 48 1.72 12.63 0.92
C LEU A 48 2.96 12.02 1.56
N TYR A 49 3.25 10.76 1.25
CA TYR A 49 4.41 10.05 1.79
C TYR A 49 5.69 10.80 1.48
N GLU A 50 5.88 11.22 0.23
CA GLU A 50 7.03 12.05 -0.16
C GLU A 50 7.07 13.36 0.65
N ALA A 51 5.94 14.07 0.77
CA ALA A 51 5.87 15.34 1.50
C ALA A 51 6.20 15.20 3.00
N VAL A 52 5.77 14.10 3.64
CA VAL A 52 6.08 13.83 5.05
C VAL A 52 7.43 13.12 5.25
N GLY A 53 8.18 12.88 4.16
CA GLY A 53 9.52 12.29 4.17
C GLY A 53 9.54 10.76 4.23
N LEU A 54 8.41 10.08 4.08
CA LEU A 54 8.26 8.62 4.09
C LEU A 54 8.61 7.98 2.74
N GLY A 55 9.01 6.70 2.78
CA GLY A 55 9.06 5.82 1.60
C GLY A 55 7.75 5.01 1.45
N HIS A 56 7.59 4.31 0.32
CA HIS A 56 6.44 3.43 0.10
C HIS A 56 6.64 2.09 0.81
N GLY A 57 5.95 1.89 1.93
CA GLY A 57 5.99 0.65 2.70
C GLY A 57 7.37 0.35 3.31
N THR A 58 8.12 -0.57 2.68
CA THR A 58 9.47 -0.98 3.13
C THR A 58 10.60 -0.20 2.44
N GLU A 59 10.27 0.67 1.48
CA GLU A 59 11.26 1.54 0.86
C GLU A 59 11.87 2.51 1.89
N ALA A 60 13.15 2.80 1.72
CA ALA A 60 13.82 3.77 2.57
C ALA A 60 13.27 5.17 2.31
N ALA A 61 13.17 5.97 3.38
CA ALA A 61 12.95 7.40 3.26
C ALA A 61 14.07 8.05 2.42
N PRO A 62 13.80 9.18 1.72
CA PRO A 62 14.84 9.92 1.03
C PRO A 62 15.99 10.30 1.97
N GLU A 63 17.24 10.03 1.57
CA GLU A 63 18.44 10.33 2.39
C GLU A 63 18.57 11.82 2.75
N THR A 64 17.91 12.70 1.99
CA THR A 64 17.92 14.16 2.16
C THR A 64 16.81 14.68 3.06
N ALA A 65 15.89 13.83 3.53
CA ALA A 65 14.78 14.26 4.35
C ALA A 65 15.27 14.72 5.73
N THR A 66 15.01 15.99 6.06
CA THR A 66 15.18 16.48 7.44
C THR A 66 13.91 16.13 8.21
N TRP A 67 14.05 15.33 9.26
CA TRP A 67 12.93 14.74 9.99
C TRP A 67 12.66 15.43 11.35
N PRO A 68 11.39 15.74 11.68
CA PRO A 68 10.22 15.70 10.79
C PRO A 68 10.29 16.78 9.71
N THR A 69 9.71 16.52 8.52
CA THR A 69 9.56 17.55 7.49
C THR A 69 8.62 18.66 7.98
N PRO A 70 8.66 19.88 7.40
CA PRO A 70 7.70 20.94 7.73
C PRO A 70 6.24 20.47 7.59
N GLU A 71 5.94 19.71 6.55
CA GLU A 71 4.62 19.12 6.28
C GLU A 71 4.23 18.15 7.38
N LEU A 72 5.10 17.21 7.76
CA LEU A 72 4.82 16.28 8.86
C LEU A 72 4.62 17.04 10.18
N ALA A 73 5.49 17.98 10.50
CA ALA A 73 5.41 18.77 11.72
C ALA A 73 4.09 19.53 11.84
N ALA A 74 3.54 20.02 10.72
CA ALA A 74 2.22 20.66 10.69
C ALA A 74 1.07 19.67 10.97
N MET A 75 1.25 18.37 10.72
CA MET A 75 0.24 17.33 10.92
C MET A 75 0.28 16.68 12.30
N LEU A 76 1.38 16.78 13.03
CA LEU A 76 1.54 16.15 14.35
C LEU A 76 0.50 16.64 15.36
N ARG A 77 0.05 15.72 16.22
CA ARG A 77 -0.75 16.07 17.39
C ARG A 77 0.07 16.94 18.36
N PRO A 78 -0.56 17.84 19.13
CA PRO A 78 0.15 18.70 20.08
C PRO A 78 0.93 17.95 21.17
N ASP A 79 0.54 16.70 21.46
CA ASP A 79 1.16 15.82 22.45
C ASP A 79 2.21 14.87 21.86
N ALA A 80 2.55 15.01 20.58
CA ALA A 80 3.55 14.17 19.94
C ALA A 80 4.94 14.33 20.61
N PRO A 81 5.62 13.24 20.98
CA PRO A 81 6.98 13.29 21.48
C PRO A 81 7.92 13.75 20.37
N SER A 82 9.15 14.14 20.71
CA SER A 82 10.16 14.38 19.68
C SER A 82 10.45 13.06 18.94
N PHE A 83 10.72 13.12 17.63
CA PHE A 83 11.09 11.93 16.87
C PHE A 83 12.38 11.28 17.41
N ALA A 84 13.29 12.06 17.97
CA ALA A 84 14.54 11.56 18.56
C ALA A 84 14.28 10.67 19.80
N ASP A 85 13.25 11.00 20.57
CA ASP A 85 12.87 10.28 21.79
C ASP A 85 11.86 9.15 21.54
N TYR A 86 11.29 9.09 20.34
CA TYR A 86 10.31 8.09 19.97
C TYR A 86 10.94 6.74 19.63
N GLN A 87 10.32 5.68 20.15
CA GLN A 87 10.52 4.30 19.73
C GLN A 87 9.14 3.61 19.68
N PRO A 88 8.93 2.68 18.74
CA PRO A 88 7.74 1.82 18.78
C PRO A 88 7.70 1.05 20.09
N ASP A 89 6.51 0.95 20.69
CA ASP A 89 6.30 0.34 22.03
C ASP A 89 6.87 -1.08 22.14
N GLU A 90 6.85 -1.81 21.02
CA GLU A 90 7.25 -3.21 20.98
C GLU A 90 8.41 -3.40 19.99
N PRO A 91 9.62 -3.72 20.49
CA PRO A 91 10.82 -3.82 19.64
C PRO A 91 10.75 -4.97 18.63
N TRP A 92 9.84 -5.93 18.82
CA TRP A 92 9.60 -7.00 17.86
C TRP A 92 8.90 -6.50 16.59
N ARG A 93 8.14 -5.39 16.64
CA ARG A 93 7.35 -4.93 15.50
C ARG A 93 8.24 -4.54 14.31
N PRO A 94 9.24 -3.64 14.45
CA PRO A 94 10.13 -3.32 13.32
C PRO A 94 10.89 -4.54 12.83
N ALA A 95 11.31 -5.43 13.74
CA ALA A 95 12.04 -6.65 13.39
C ALA A 95 11.20 -7.66 12.60
N ALA A 96 9.90 -7.76 12.89
CA ALA A 96 8.99 -8.69 12.24
C ALA A 96 8.43 -8.16 10.92
N THR A 97 8.23 -6.84 10.80
CA THR A 97 7.55 -6.24 9.64
C THR A 97 8.50 -5.60 8.64
N GLY A 98 9.72 -5.24 9.04
CA GLY A 98 10.63 -4.44 8.21
C GLY A 98 10.14 -3.00 7.97
N ILE A 99 9.08 -2.58 8.67
CA ILE A 99 8.54 -1.23 8.57
C ILE A 99 9.48 -0.24 9.27
N PRO A 100 9.83 0.89 8.63
CA PRO A 100 10.72 1.88 9.24
C PRO A 100 10.06 2.59 10.43
N ARG A 101 10.90 3.04 11.38
CA ARG A 101 10.46 3.75 12.59
C ARG A 101 9.69 5.03 12.25
N GLU A 102 10.09 5.70 11.19
CA GLU A 102 9.47 6.87 10.59
C GLU A 102 7.99 6.62 10.30
N LEU A 103 7.66 5.46 9.71
CA LEU A 103 6.28 5.11 9.39
C LEU A 103 5.47 4.85 10.65
N PHE A 104 6.02 4.16 11.65
CA PHE A 104 5.37 3.99 12.95
C PHE A 104 5.10 5.35 13.62
N TYR A 105 6.10 6.24 13.63
CA TYR A 105 5.94 7.56 14.24
C TYR A 105 4.83 8.38 13.58
N ALA A 106 4.78 8.40 12.24
CA ALA A 106 3.72 9.09 11.51
C ALA A 106 2.33 8.51 11.86
N HIS A 107 2.18 7.19 11.87
CA HIS A 107 0.91 6.53 12.21
C HIS A 107 0.47 6.75 13.66
N ASP A 108 1.42 6.78 14.60
CA ASP A 108 1.11 6.89 16.02
C ASP A 108 0.77 8.34 16.44
N TRP A 109 1.34 9.35 15.76
CA TRP A 109 1.38 10.73 16.27
C TRP A 109 0.83 11.80 15.33
N VAL A 110 0.50 11.48 14.08
CA VAL A 110 -0.24 12.42 13.23
C VAL A 110 -1.68 12.58 13.73
N GLY A 111 -2.22 13.79 13.66
CA GLY A 111 -3.65 14.03 13.81
C GLY A 111 -4.41 13.55 12.57
N PRO A 112 -5.34 12.59 12.68
CA PRO A 112 -6.00 11.99 11.51
C PRO A 112 -6.73 13.02 10.65
N ASP A 113 -7.41 13.99 11.27
CA ASP A 113 -8.10 15.06 10.53
C ASP A 113 -7.16 15.91 9.66
N ARG A 114 -5.90 16.11 10.09
CA ARG A 114 -4.91 16.89 9.32
C ARG A 114 -4.35 16.08 8.15
N TRP A 115 -4.14 14.80 8.37
CA TRP A 115 -3.75 13.84 7.33
C TRP A 115 -4.82 13.75 6.24
N ASP A 116 -6.07 13.54 6.66
CA ASP A 116 -7.22 13.45 5.76
C ASP A 116 -7.47 14.77 5.02
N LEU A 117 -7.33 15.90 5.70
CA LEU A 117 -7.47 17.21 5.07
C LEU A 117 -6.41 17.40 3.98
N TRP A 118 -5.15 17.05 4.25
CA TRP A 118 -4.09 17.15 3.24
C TRP A 118 -4.41 16.28 2.02
N LEU A 119 -4.84 15.03 2.23
CA LEU A 119 -5.24 14.15 1.13
C LEU A 119 -6.39 14.77 0.33
N TYR A 120 -7.40 15.32 1.01
CA TYR A 120 -8.55 15.94 0.36
C TYR A 120 -8.16 17.14 -0.49
N GLU A 121 -7.32 18.03 0.03
CA GLU A 121 -6.88 19.25 -0.64
C GLU A 121 -5.99 18.95 -1.86
N ASN A 122 -5.18 17.89 -1.80
CA ASN A 122 -4.24 17.53 -2.85
C ASN A 122 -4.82 16.52 -3.87
N TYR A 123 -5.87 15.78 -3.52
CA TYR A 123 -6.49 14.77 -4.40
C TYR A 123 -6.87 15.28 -5.81
N PRO A 124 -7.40 16.50 -6.02
CA PRO A 124 -7.77 16.98 -7.35
C PRO A 124 -6.63 16.90 -8.39
N ALA A 125 -5.38 17.12 -7.96
CA ALA A 125 -4.20 17.04 -8.83
C ALA A 125 -3.89 15.62 -9.29
N HIS A 126 -4.26 14.60 -8.51
CA HIS A 126 -3.96 13.19 -8.79
C HIS A 126 -5.17 12.41 -9.31
N ARG A 127 -6.39 12.93 -9.12
CA ARG A 127 -7.66 12.26 -9.40
C ARG A 127 -7.72 11.59 -10.77
N GLN A 128 -7.31 12.29 -11.83
CA GLN A 128 -7.43 11.75 -13.19
C GLN A 128 -6.43 10.60 -13.40
N ALA A 129 -5.16 10.80 -13.06
CA ALA A 129 -4.14 9.76 -13.18
C ALA A 129 -4.51 8.51 -12.38
N MET A 130 -4.99 8.68 -11.14
CA MET A 130 -5.42 7.55 -10.31
C MET A 130 -6.58 6.77 -10.94
N ARG A 131 -7.57 7.47 -11.53
CA ARG A 131 -8.68 6.83 -12.23
C ARG A 131 -8.22 6.04 -13.45
N ASP A 132 -7.28 6.59 -14.22
CA ASP A 132 -6.76 5.95 -15.42
C ASP A 132 -5.94 4.70 -15.07
N THR A 133 -5.09 4.78 -14.03
CA THR A 133 -4.38 3.61 -13.49
C THR A 133 -5.36 2.54 -13.02
N LEU A 134 -6.36 2.91 -12.22
CA LEU A 134 -7.36 1.97 -11.73
C LEU A 134 -8.12 1.30 -12.87
N ALA A 135 -8.54 2.05 -13.89
CA ALA A 135 -9.21 1.49 -15.06
C ALA A 135 -8.31 0.47 -15.79
N GLY A 136 -7.04 0.82 -16.04
CA GLY A 136 -6.08 -0.08 -16.67
C GLY A 136 -5.83 -1.37 -15.89
N TRP A 137 -5.74 -1.27 -14.56
CA TRP A 137 -5.58 -2.42 -13.67
C TRP A 137 -6.82 -3.32 -13.65
N VAL A 138 -8.02 -2.74 -13.58
CA VAL A 138 -9.29 -3.48 -13.68
C VAL A 138 -9.35 -4.26 -15.01
N ASP A 139 -9.05 -3.59 -16.13
CA ASP A 139 -9.09 -4.22 -17.45
C ASP A 139 -8.07 -5.36 -17.58
N SER A 140 -6.86 -5.15 -17.05
CA SER A 140 -5.78 -6.14 -17.08
C SER A 140 -6.11 -7.39 -16.26
N VAL A 141 -6.64 -7.20 -15.04
CA VAL A 141 -7.05 -8.30 -14.16
C VAL A 141 -8.27 -9.02 -14.72
N ALA A 142 -9.23 -8.30 -15.29
CA ALA A 142 -10.40 -8.89 -15.94
C ALA A 142 -9.99 -9.77 -17.12
N GLU A 143 -9.08 -9.30 -17.97
CA GLU A 143 -8.56 -10.07 -19.10
C GLU A 143 -7.76 -11.30 -18.62
N PHE A 144 -6.91 -11.14 -17.61
CA PHE A 144 -6.18 -12.25 -17.00
C PHE A 144 -7.13 -13.33 -16.46
N ALA A 145 -8.11 -12.94 -15.64
CA ALA A 145 -9.08 -13.85 -15.05
C ALA A 145 -9.91 -14.58 -16.11
N ARG A 146 -10.33 -13.85 -17.16
CA ARG A 146 -11.05 -14.42 -18.31
C ARG A 146 -10.21 -15.45 -19.06
N ARG A 147 -8.93 -15.17 -19.33
CA ARG A 147 -8.01 -16.11 -20.00
C ARG A 147 -7.74 -17.37 -19.19
N ARG A 148 -7.63 -17.21 -17.87
CA ARG A 148 -7.36 -18.31 -16.93
C ARG A 148 -8.63 -19.07 -16.54
N ALA A 149 -9.81 -18.56 -16.88
CA ALA A 149 -11.11 -19.09 -16.47
C ALA A 149 -11.24 -19.23 -14.94
N VAL A 150 -10.76 -18.22 -14.20
CA VAL A 150 -10.83 -18.14 -12.73
C VAL A 150 -11.59 -16.88 -12.31
N PRO A 151 -12.26 -16.87 -11.14
CA PRO A 151 -12.80 -15.64 -10.57
C PRO A 151 -11.69 -14.64 -10.22
N ALA A 152 -12.02 -13.35 -10.23
CA ALA A 152 -11.16 -12.29 -9.74
C ALA A 152 -11.69 -11.72 -8.41
N VAL A 153 -10.77 -11.40 -7.50
CA VAL A 153 -11.05 -10.77 -6.21
C VAL A 153 -10.10 -9.60 -6.01
N LEU A 154 -10.66 -8.44 -5.67
CA LEU A 154 -9.93 -7.32 -5.11
C LEU A 154 -9.88 -7.50 -3.60
N GLY A 155 -8.69 -7.81 -3.08
CA GLY A 155 -8.49 -8.11 -1.65
C GLY A 155 -8.44 -6.86 -0.78
N GLU A 156 -7.69 -5.86 -1.24
CA GLU A 156 -7.46 -4.59 -0.56
C GLU A 156 -7.36 -3.45 -1.60
N GLY A 157 -7.67 -2.20 -1.22
CA GLY A 157 -7.69 -1.03 -2.09
C GLY A 157 -9.03 -0.26 -2.10
N VAL A 158 -9.30 0.66 -3.03
CA VAL A 158 -8.52 1.05 -4.25
C VAL A 158 -7.66 2.31 -4.09
N VAL A 159 -7.75 2.97 -2.94
CA VAL A 159 -6.93 4.13 -2.57
C VAL A 159 -6.12 3.70 -1.34
N GLY A 160 -4.80 3.87 -1.42
CA GLY A 160 -3.93 3.74 -0.26
C GLY A 160 -4.10 4.93 0.67
#